data_AF-A0A931GN13-F1
#
_entry.id   AF-A0A931GN13-F1
#
_cell.length_a   1.000
_cell.length_b   1.000
_cell.length_c   1.000
_cell.angle_alpha   90.00
_cell.angle_beta   90.00
_cell.angle_gamma   90.00
#
_symmetry.space_group_name_H-M   'P 1'
#
loop_
_entity.id
_entity.type
_entity.pdbx_description
1 polymer ?
#
loop_
_entity_poly.entity_id
_entity_poly.type
_entity_poly.pdbx_seq_one_letter_code
_entity_poly.pdbx_strand_id
1 'polypeptide(L)'
;MRTLTLRGGARVEVVAAEWCDAFGVVTRGRVQLELRDGEPGPVLGRDAGFWLRGTGVRALRNPGRRTARVSVVTPRTGTVTHPLPNDGGTT
;
A
#
# COMPACT_ATOMS: atom_id res chain seq x y z
N MET A 1 4.29 5.53 -8.42
CA MET A 1 4.32 5.96 -7.01
C MET A 1 3.34 7.10 -6.84
N ARG A 2 2.41 7.01 -5.89
CA ARG A 2 1.42 8.04 -5.55
C ARG A 2 1.58 8.43 -4.09
N THR A 3 1.37 9.71 -3.76
CA THR A 3 1.36 10.16 -2.36
C THR A 3 -0.06 10.52 -1.93
N LEU A 4 -0.53 9.91 -0.86
CA LEU A 4 -1.73 10.33 -0.15
C LEU A 4 -1.39 11.36 0.91
N THR A 5 -2.20 12.41 1.00
CA THR A 5 -2.15 13.40 2.08
C THR A 5 -3.47 13.34 2.85
N LEU A 6 -3.41 12.90 4.10
CA LEU A 6 -4.59 12.78 4.95
C LEU A 6 -4.58 13.93 5.97
N ARG A 7 -5.55 14.84 5.88
CA ARG A 7 -5.77 15.86 6.91
C ARG A 7 -6.18 15.20 8.24
N GLY A 8 -6.12 15.92 9.34
CA GLY A 8 -6.52 15.37 10.64
C GLY A 8 -7.96 14.86 10.62
N GLY A 9 -8.19 13.64 11.08
CA GLY A 9 -9.51 12.98 11.04
C GLY A 9 -9.95 12.46 9.67
N ALA A 10 -9.20 12.73 8.60
CA ALA A 10 -9.57 12.30 7.25
C ALA A 10 -9.50 10.78 7.09
N ARG A 11 -10.35 10.25 6.20
CA ARG A 11 -10.44 8.84 5.80
C ARG A 11 -10.30 8.75 4.29
N VAL A 12 -9.53 7.79 3.81
CA VAL A 12 -9.37 7.47 2.39
C VAL A 12 -9.67 6.00 2.20
N GLU A 13 -10.62 5.69 1.33
CA GLU A 13 -10.95 4.31 1.00
C GLU A 13 -9.87 3.67 0.13
N VAL A 14 -9.60 2.40 0.41
CA VAL A 14 -8.72 1.57 -0.40
C VAL A 14 -9.60 0.89 -1.43
N VAL A 15 -9.52 1.36 -2.67
CA VAL A 15 -10.21 0.74 -3.81
C VAL A 15 -9.41 -0.50 -4.21
N ALA A 16 -9.89 -1.70 -3.87
CA ALA A 16 -9.12 -2.92 -4.04
C ALA A 16 -8.58 -3.12 -5.47
N ALA A 17 -9.36 -2.75 -6.50
CA ALA A 17 -8.94 -2.85 -7.90
C ALA A 17 -7.74 -1.96 -8.26
N GLU A 18 -7.66 -0.75 -7.68
CA GLU A 18 -6.57 0.19 -7.94
C GLU A 18 -5.31 -0.12 -7.09
N TRP A 19 -5.48 -0.85 -5.99
CA TRP A 19 -4.46 -1.03 -4.96
C TRP A 19 -4.09 -2.50 -4.73
N CYS A 20 -4.52 -3.39 -5.63
CA CYS A 20 -4.44 -4.84 -5.48
C CYS A 20 -3.03 -5.33 -5.15
N ASP A 21 -2.00 -4.71 -5.75
CA ASP A 21 -0.59 -5.01 -5.50
C ASP A 21 0.15 -3.84 -4.85
N ALA A 22 -0.57 -2.88 -4.24
CA ALA A 22 0.05 -1.70 -3.67
C ALA A 22 0.68 -1.96 -2.31
N PHE A 23 1.90 -1.46 -2.15
CA PHE A 23 2.62 -1.33 -0.88
C PHE A 23 2.56 0.11 -0.40
N GLY A 24 2.09 0.32 0.83
CA GLY A 24 2.01 1.61 1.49
C GLY A 24 3.16 1.82 2.47
N VAL A 25 3.72 3.03 2.50
CA VAL A 25 4.71 3.45 3.51
C VAL A 25 4.28 4.78 4.12
N VAL A 26 4.21 4.85 5.44
CA VAL A 26 3.91 6.12 6.13
C VAL A 26 5.15 7.01 6.09
N THR A 27 5.12 8.06 5.27
CA THR A 27 6.27 8.98 5.15
C THR A 27 6.19 10.13 6.14
N ARG A 28 5.01 10.40 6.72
CA ARG A 28 4.84 11.42 7.76
C ARG A 28 3.64 11.12 8.66
N GLY A 29 3.82 11.33 9.97
CA GLY A 29 2.73 11.28 10.95
C GLY A 29 2.37 9.85 11.34
N ARG A 30 1.07 9.61 11.55
CA ARG A 30 0.50 8.31 11.92
C ARG A 30 -0.75 8.05 11.10
N VAL A 31 -0.97 6.80 10.72
CA VAL A 31 -2.15 6.37 9.97
C VAL A 31 -2.71 5.12 10.63
N GLN A 32 -4.01 5.13 10.90
CA GLN A 32 -4.75 3.97 11.35
C GLN A 32 -5.28 3.20 10.14
N LEU A 33 -5.08 1.90 10.13
CA LEU A 33 -5.75 1.02 9.18
C LEU A 33 -7.18 0.79 9.64
N GLU A 34 -8.14 0.77 8.72
CA GLU A 34 -9.51 0.34 8.97
C GLU A 34 -9.72 -1.01 8.29
N LEU A 35 -10.20 -2.00 9.03
CA LEU A 35 -10.40 -3.36 8.54
C LEU A 35 -11.77 -3.50 7.83
N ARG A 36 -11.97 -4.62 7.12
CA ARG A 36 -13.16 -4.88 6.29
C ARG A 36 -14.49 -4.80 7.06
N ASP A 37 -14.50 -5.26 8.31
CA ASP A 37 -15.62 -5.14 9.25
C ASP A 37 -15.89 -3.68 9.69
N GLY A 38 -14.92 -2.79 9.50
CA GLY A 38 -14.97 -1.40 9.94
C GLY A 38 -14.34 -1.15 11.28
N GLU A 39 -13.75 -2.18 11.87
CA GLU A 39 -13.03 -2.04 13.11
C GLU A 39 -11.74 -1.24 12.91
N PRO A 40 -11.38 -0.41 13.90
CA PRO A 40 -10.10 0.27 13.94
C PRO A 40 -8.98 -0.76 14.06
N GLY A 41 -8.16 -0.87 13.01
CA GLY A 41 -6.95 -1.65 12.99
C GLY A 41 -5.74 -0.93 13.59
N PRO A 42 -4.53 -1.47 13.39
CA PRO A 42 -3.31 -0.94 13.97
C PRO A 42 -3.00 0.47 13.47
N VAL A 43 -2.34 1.25 14.33
CA VAL A 43 -1.82 2.57 14.01
C VAL A 43 -0.35 2.45 13.61
N LEU A 44 -0.06 2.82 12.36
CA LEU A 44 1.26 2.79 11.77
C LEU A 44 1.93 4.16 11.92
N GLY A 45 3.14 4.16 12.46
CA GLY A 45 4.00 5.35 12.57
C GLY A 45 4.81 5.61 11.32
N ARG A 46 5.59 6.70 11.33
CA ARG A 46 6.54 7.03 10.26
C ARG A 46 7.46 5.84 9.97
N ASP A 47 7.76 5.62 8.70
CA ASP A 47 8.63 4.60 8.14
C ASP A 47 8.07 3.16 8.25
N ALA A 48 6.86 2.98 8.80
CA ALA A 48 6.15 1.72 8.75
C ALA A 48 5.63 1.44 7.33
N GLY A 49 5.97 0.26 6.82
CA GLY A 49 5.47 -0.29 5.56
C GLY A 49 4.35 -1.30 5.78
N PHE A 50 3.40 -1.38 4.86
CA PHE A 50 2.29 -2.32 4.92
C PHE A 50 1.78 -2.70 3.54
N TRP A 51 1.34 -3.95 3.43
CA TRP A 51 0.65 -4.45 2.25
C TRP A 51 -0.86 -4.23 2.37
N LEU A 52 -1.49 -3.83 1.28
CA LEU A 52 -2.96 -3.74 1.19
C LEU A 52 -3.57 -5.06 0.70
N ARG A 53 -2.79 -5.84 -0.05
CA ARG A 53 -3.18 -7.16 -0.52
C ARG A 53 -3.30 -8.14 0.65
N GLY A 54 -4.43 -8.84 0.73
CA GLY A 54 -4.62 -9.96 1.65
C GLY A 54 -4.66 -9.61 3.14
N THR A 55 -4.53 -8.32 3.52
CA THR A 55 -4.51 -7.88 4.92
C THR A 55 -5.87 -7.47 5.48
N GLY A 56 -6.91 -7.43 4.64
CA GLY A 56 -8.26 -7.05 5.07
C GLY A 56 -8.42 -5.55 5.34
N VAL A 57 -7.48 -4.71 4.92
CA VAL A 57 -7.59 -3.25 5.02
C VAL A 57 -8.59 -2.73 3.97
N ARG A 58 -9.55 -1.90 4.40
CA ARG A 58 -10.52 -1.23 3.52
C ARG A 58 -10.34 0.28 3.45
N ALA A 59 -9.74 0.90 4.47
CA ALA A 59 -9.49 2.33 4.46
C ALA A 59 -8.27 2.70 5.30
N LEU A 60 -7.76 3.90 5.04
CA LEU A 60 -6.71 4.56 5.82
C LEU A 60 -7.32 5.78 6.50
N ARG A 61 -7.12 5.89 7.81
CA ARG A 61 -7.62 7.00 8.62
C ARG A 61 -6.48 7.74 9.29
N ASN A 62 -6.57 9.06 9.35
CA ASN A 62 -5.65 9.85 10.18
C ASN A 62 -6.28 10.05 11.57
N PRO A 63 -5.79 9.36 12.61
CA PRO A 63 -6.36 9.47 13.96
C PRO A 63 -5.98 10.79 14.66
N GLY A 64 -5.00 11.52 14.14
CA GLY A 64 -4.49 12.75 14.74
C GLY A 64 -5.13 14.01 14.16
N ARG A 65 -4.79 15.15 14.74
CA ARG A 65 -5.13 16.49 14.21
C ARG A 65 -4.17 16.98 13.13
N ARG A 66 -2.94 16.44 13.11
CA ARG A 66 -1.88 16.82 12.17
C ARG A 66 -1.97 16.00 10.89
N THR A 67 -1.61 16.60 9.76
CA THR A 67 -1.56 15.92 8.47
C THR A 67 -0.61 14.73 8.47
N ALA A 68 -1.08 13.59 7.97
CA ALA A 68 -0.29 12.39 7.71
C ALA A 68 -0.05 12.23 6.19
N ARG A 69 1.06 11.58 5.83
CA ARG A 69 1.37 11.25 4.44
C ARG A 69 1.73 9.79 4.30
N VAL A 70 1.22 9.17 3.24
CA VAL A 70 1.51 7.78 2.86
C VAL A 70 2.00 7.79 1.41
N SER A 71 3.13 7.17 1.16
CA SER A 71 3.55 6.85 -0.20
C SER A 71 3.06 5.46 -0.57
N VAL A 72 2.54 5.35 -1.78
CA VAL A 72 1.89 4.15 -2.31
C VAL A 72 2.65 3.74 -3.56
N VAL A 73 3.20 2.55 -3.50
CA VAL A 73 4.01 1.96 -4.55
C VAL A 73 3.27 0.74 -5.05
N THR A 74 2.73 0.82 -6.26
CA THR A 74 2.27 -0.35 -6.99
C THR A 74 3.44 -0.84 -7.83
N PRO A 75 3.98 -2.04 -7.59
CA PRO A 75 4.89 -2.67 -8.53
C PRO A 75 4.15 -2.78 -9.86
N ARG A 76 4.67 -2.12 -10.91
CA ARG A 76 4.20 -2.46 -12.25
C ARG A 76 4.69 -3.88 -12.48
N THR A 77 3.78 -4.79 -12.79
CA THR A 77 4.13 -6.11 -13.32
C THR A 77 4.82 -5.88 -14.65
N GLY A 78 6.12 -5.55 -14.63
CA GLY A 78 6.97 -5.77 -15.78
C GLY A 78 6.94 -7.26 -16.00
N THR A 79 6.41 -7.70 -17.13
CA THR A 79 6.68 -9.03 -17.66
C THR A 79 8.19 -9.17 -17.70
N VAL A 80 8.76 -9.83 -16.70
CA VAL A 80 10.10 -10.39 -16.82
C VAL A 80 9.91 -11.54 -17.79
N THR A 81 9.98 -11.23 -19.09
CA THR A 81 10.23 -12.25 -20.09
C THR A 81 11.61 -12.77 -19.77
N HIS A 82 11.70 -13.84 -18.98
CA HIS A 82 12.90 -14.66 -18.95
C HIS A 82 13.13 -15.08 -20.41
N PRO A 83 14.21 -14.64 -21.08
CA PRO A 83 14.61 -15.34 -22.28
C PRO A 83 14.86 -16.79 -21.85
N LEU A 84 14.10 -17.72 -22.44
CA LEU A 84 14.33 -19.14 -22.31
C LEU A 84 15.84 -19.36 -22.53
N PRO A 85 16.55 -20.10 -21.67
CA PRO A 85 17.93 -20.46 -21.98
C PRO A 85 17.91 -21.14 -23.34
N ASN A 86 18.65 -20.56 -24.28
CA ASN A 86 18.84 -21.13 -25.59
C ASN A 86 19.58 -22.45 -25.32
N ASP A 87 18.87 -23.59 -25.36
CA ASP A 87 19.48 -24.92 -25.32
C ASP A 87 20.26 -25.12 -26.62
N GLY A 88 21.41 -24.46 -26.64
CA GLY A 88 22.42 -24.58 -27.67
C GLY A 88 23.09 -25.93 -27.53
N GLY A 89 22.70 -26.84 -28.42
CA GLY A 89 23.61 -27.79 -29.05
C GLY A 89 23.84 -29.11 -28.33
N THR A 90 23.51 -30.18 -29.04
CA THR A 90 24.48 -31.26 -29.27
C THR A 90 24.39 -31.69 -30.73
N THR A 91 25.57 -31.69 -31.35
CA THR A 91 25.87 -32.32 -32.64
C THR A 91 25.98 -33.83 -32.48
#